data_AF-A0A1A3CBL5-F1
#
_entry.id   AF-A0A1A3CBL5-F1
#
_cell.length_a   1.000
_cell.length_b   1.000
_cell.length_c   1.000
_cell.angle_alpha   90.00
_cell.angle_beta   90.00
_cell.angle_gamma   90.00
#
_symmetry.space_group_name_H-M   'P 1'
#
loop_
_entity.id
_entity.type
_entity.pdbx_description
1 polymer ?
#
loop_
_entity_poly.entity_id
_entity_poly.type
_entity_poly.pdbx_seq_one_letter_code
_entity_poly.pdbx_strand_id
1 'polypeptide(L)'
;MSFIAAAPADAGFAALLTGFMISAIAFLLGRERREDKILHAVALFAPGLLVLALACNQFVGITAQAPAKSGDQVIQGSAKVACSVGWTQGTTANGMLGVGFVVAVAGLVWMMAHAVDGNISRNAQENGAQDRRTLIHLGNFLVFVAIATVSLLLTRGSLGYYDLMGSLGVHAPSSLKAVAWWTFGLSMAVDARIIYVRTAGYYRVRQKRIDGKWDERDESKVARLLRRGPVICVVVLTAGMALVAPLHASLISNNSVPGGVAAFFAVVLGMFFPLVIFLFISASVPGPDFWYWDAFPETKEDTTRPPANDDIDGRAVPAADPREVIGTQSTAAVNGRIAPK
;
A
#
# COMPACT_ATOMS: atom_id res chain seq x y z
N MET A 1 -18.19 4.66 -26.51
CA MET A 1 -16.90 3.97 -26.71
C MET A 1 -17.04 2.53 -26.26
N SER A 2 -16.52 1.57 -27.03
CA SER A 2 -16.58 0.15 -26.67
C SER A 2 -15.54 -0.15 -25.58
N PHE A 3 -15.98 -0.59 -24.40
CA PHE A 3 -15.11 -1.00 -23.29
C PHE A 3 -14.13 -2.11 -23.73
N ILE A 4 -14.60 -3.01 -24.60
CA ILE A 4 -13.81 -4.12 -25.17
C ILE A 4 -12.61 -3.60 -25.97
N ALA A 5 -12.72 -2.43 -26.60
CA ALA A 5 -11.62 -1.83 -27.36
C ALA A 5 -10.55 -1.17 -26.47
N ALA A 6 -10.91 -0.71 -25.28
CA ALA A 6 -9.98 -0.11 -24.32
C ALA A 6 -9.28 -1.17 -23.44
N ALA A 7 -9.93 -2.31 -23.22
CA ALA A 7 -9.42 -3.38 -22.37
C ALA A 7 -7.97 -3.87 -22.65
N PRO A 8 -7.46 -3.95 -23.90
CA PRO A 8 -6.06 -4.30 -24.14
C PRO A 8 -5.07 -3.27 -23.58
N ALA A 9 -5.41 -1.97 -23.67
CA ALA A 9 -4.57 -0.90 -23.16
C ALA A 9 -4.56 -0.90 -21.63
N ASP A 10 -5.72 -1.12 -21.01
CA ASP A 10 -5.85 -1.22 -19.55
C ASP A 10 -5.13 -2.45 -18.99
N ALA A 11 -5.18 -3.59 -19.69
CA ALA A 11 -4.38 -4.78 -19.37
C ALA A 11 -2.87 -4.49 -19.43
N GLY A 12 -2.43 -3.79 -20.47
CA GLY A 12 -1.03 -3.38 -20.61
C GLY A 12 -0.57 -2.48 -19.47
N PHE A 13 -1.39 -1.50 -19.07
CA PHE A 13 -1.09 -0.64 -17.94
C PHE A 13 -1.04 -1.41 -16.61
N ALA A 14 -1.96 -2.34 -16.37
CA ALA A 14 -1.94 -3.22 -15.21
C ALA A 14 -0.67 -4.07 -15.15
N ALA A 15 -0.25 -4.64 -16.28
CA ALA A 15 0.97 -5.43 -16.40
C ALA A 15 2.23 -4.59 -16.11
N LEU A 16 2.30 -3.35 -16.61
CA LEU A 16 3.41 -2.44 -16.33
C LEU A 16 3.51 -2.10 -14.84
N LEU A 17 2.38 -1.79 -14.19
CA LEU A 17 2.34 -1.54 -12.74
C LEU A 17 2.75 -2.79 -11.95
N THR A 18 2.34 -3.96 -12.40
CA THR A 18 2.73 -5.24 -11.79
C THR A 18 4.25 -5.44 -11.89
N GLY A 19 4.84 -5.27 -13.07
CA GLY A 19 6.29 -5.38 -13.26
C GLY A 19 7.07 -4.36 -12.43
N PHE A 20 6.55 -3.13 -12.30
CA PHE A 20 7.10 -2.11 -11.43
C PHE A 20 7.11 -2.56 -9.97
N MET A 21 5.99 -3.08 -9.45
CA MET A 21 5.90 -3.57 -8.08
C MET A 21 6.82 -4.77 -7.82
N ILE A 22 6.95 -5.72 -8.75
CA ILE A 22 7.89 -6.84 -8.63
C ILE A 22 9.32 -6.31 -8.48
N SER A 23 9.70 -5.36 -9.34
CA SER A 23 11.03 -4.72 -9.31
C SER A 23 11.27 -3.98 -7.98
N ALA A 24 10.26 -3.26 -7.49
CA ALA A 24 10.32 -2.58 -6.20
C ALA A 24 10.52 -3.56 -5.03
N ILE A 25 9.80 -4.68 -5.01
CA ILE A 25 9.98 -5.72 -3.99
C ILE A 25 11.38 -6.32 -4.08
N ALA A 26 11.86 -6.66 -5.29
CA ALA A 26 13.20 -7.20 -5.49
C ALA A 26 14.28 -6.23 -4.98
N PHE A 27 14.12 -4.93 -5.25
CA PHE A 27 15.02 -3.90 -4.73
C PHE A 27 14.98 -3.78 -3.20
N LEU A 28 13.80 -3.90 -2.59
CA LEU A 28 13.65 -3.88 -1.14
C LEU A 28 14.28 -5.10 -0.47
N LEU A 29 14.10 -6.29 -1.04
CA LEU A 29 14.68 -7.53 -0.52
C LEU A 29 16.20 -7.61 -0.74
N GLY A 30 16.71 -6.99 -1.80
CA GLY A 30 18.14 -6.92 -2.09
C GLY A 30 18.93 -5.98 -1.17
N ARG A 31 18.27 -5.08 -0.44
CA ARG A 31 18.92 -4.30 0.62
C ARG A 31 19.01 -5.14 1.88
N GLU A 32 20.25 -5.48 2.27
CA GLU A 32 20.64 -6.28 3.44
C GLU A 32 20.28 -5.70 4.83
N ARG A 33 19.28 -4.82 4.93
CA ARG A 33 18.87 -4.19 6.21
C ARG A 33 17.68 -4.92 6.83
N ARG A 34 17.92 -5.56 7.99
CA ARG A 34 16.92 -6.10 8.91
C ARG A 34 16.17 -5.00 9.67
N GLU A 35 15.42 -4.15 8.98
CA GLU A 35 14.53 -3.19 9.65
C GLU A 35 13.07 -3.61 9.43
N ASP A 36 12.32 -3.80 10.52
CA ASP A 36 10.87 -4.13 10.54
C ASP A 36 10.01 -3.16 9.70
N LYS A 37 10.57 -2.01 9.36
CA LYS A 37 9.96 -0.97 8.54
C LYS A 37 9.88 -1.38 7.06
N ILE A 38 10.85 -2.12 6.53
CA ILE A 38 10.84 -2.63 5.14
C ILE A 38 9.70 -3.63 4.92
N LEU A 39 9.36 -4.41 5.96
CA LEU A 39 8.24 -5.36 5.90
C LEU A 39 6.90 -4.69 5.61
N HIS A 40 6.69 -3.42 6.00
CA HIS A 40 5.43 -2.73 5.73
C HIS A 40 5.26 -2.36 4.25
N ALA A 41 6.33 -1.88 3.60
CA ALA A 41 6.30 -1.58 2.18
C ALA A 41 6.09 -2.88 1.35
N VAL A 42 6.80 -3.95 1.70
CA VAL A 42 6.63 -5.26 1.05
C VAL A 42 5.23 -5.82 1.29
N ALA A 43 4.69 -5.71 2.50
CA ALA A 43 3.34 -6.16 2.84
C ALA A 43 2.26 -5.38 2.09
N LEU A 44 2.48 -4.11 1.71
CA LEU A 44 1.57 -3.35 0.87
C LEU A 44 1.69 -3.73 -0.61
N PHE A 45 2.90 -3.97 -1.11
CA PHE A 45 3.11 -4.35 -2.51
C PHE A 45 2.58 -5.75 -2.86
N ALA A 46 2.69 -6.72 -1.95
CA ALA A 46 2.24 -8.09 -2.20
C ALA A 46 0.74 -8.21 -2.58
N PRO A 47 -0.23 -7.67 -1.81
CA PRO A 47 -1.64 -7.69 -2.20
C PRO A 47 -1.93 -6.78 -3.39
N GLY A 48 -1.20 -5.66 -3.56
CA GLY A 48 -1.30 -4.80 -4.73
C GLY A 48 -0.94 -5.52 -6.03
N LEU A 49 0.15 -6.30 -6.01
CA LEU A 49 0.57 -7.17 -7.11
C LEU A 49 -0.51 -8.19 -7.47
N LEU A 50 -1.06 -8.86 -6.47
CA LEU A 50 -2.10 -9.87 -6.67
C LEU A 50 -3.34 -9.26 -7.34
N VAL A 51 -3.79 -8.10 -6.86
CA VAL A 51 -4.95 -7.39 -7.43
C VAL A 51 -4.67 -6.91 -8.86
N LEU A 52 -3.49 -6.38 -9.15
CA LEU A 52 -3.13 -5.94 -10.51
C LEU A 52 -3.00 -7.11 -11.49
N ALA A 53 -2.41 -8.23 -11.07
CA ALA A 53 -2.31 -9.43 -11.90
C ALA A 53 -3.70 -10.00 -12.24
N LEU A 54 -4.61 -10.01 -11.26
CA LEU A 54 -5.98 -10.44 -11.48
C LEU A 54 -6.80 -9.45 -12.30
N ALA A 55 -6.58 -8.15 -12.14
CA ALA A 55 -7.17 -7.12 -13.00
C ALA A 55 -6.73 -7.32 -14.45
N CYS A 56 -5.42 -7.55 -14.70
CA CYS A 56 -4.88 -7.87 -16.02
C CYS A 56 -5.57 -9.10 -16.62
N ASN A 57 -5.70 -10.19 -15.86
CA ASN A 57 -6.40 -11.39 -16.31
C ASN A 57 -7.87 -11.11 -16.67
N GLN A 58 -8.57 -10.28 -15.89
CA GLN A 58 -9.94 -9.88 -16.21
C GLN A 58 -10.03 -9.05 -17.50
N PHE A 59 -9.13 -8.07 -17.69
CA PHE A 59 -9.11 -7.28 -18.93
C PHE A 59 -8.84 -8.16 -20.15
N VAL A 60 -7.93 -9.13 -20.05
CA VAL A 60 -7.69 -10.13 -21.11
C VAL A 60 -8.94 -10.99 -21.37
N GLY A 61 -9.67 -11.37 -20.31
CA GLY A 61 -10.96 -12.05 -20.47
C GLY A 61 -11.99 -11.22 -21.23
N ILE A 62 -12.04 -9.90 -20.98
CA ILE A 62 -12.96 -8.98 -21.66
C ILE A 62 -12.57 -8.78 -23.13
N THR A 63 -11.27 -8.72 -23.46
CA THR A 63 -10.82 -8.62 -24.86
C THR A 63 -11.16 -9.86 -25.67
N ALA A 64 -11.22 -11.03 -25.02
CA ALA A 64 -11.61 -12.29 -25.65
C ALA A 64 -13.13 -12.41 -25.92
N GLN A 65 -13.95 -11.52 -25.38
CA GLN A 65 -15.41 -11.54 -25.64
C GLN A 65 -15.73 -11.00 -27.03
N ALA A 66 -15.90 -11.92 -27.98
CA ALA A 66 -16.39 -11.59 -29.32
C ALA A 66 -17.92 -11.75 -29.39
N PRO A 67 -18.65 -10.80 -30.01
CA PRO A 67 -20.08 -10.97 -30.25
C PRO A 67 -20.29 -12.12 -31.24
N ALA A 68 -21.34 -12.91 -31.04
CA ALA A 68 -21.67 -14.03 -31.93
C ALA A 68 -21.96 -13.50 -33.34
N LYS A 69 -21.29 -14.10 -34.33
CA LYS A 69 -21.47 -13.79 -35.75
C LYS A 69 -22.31 -14.89 -36.41
N SER A 70 -23.22 -14.49 -37.30
CA SER A 70 -23.88 -15.41 -38.23
C SER A 70 -23.39 -15.06 -39.63
N GLY A 71 -22.41 -15.80 -40.14
CA GLY A 71 -21.66 -15.40 -41.33
C GLY A 71 -20.81 -14.15 -41.08
N ASP A 72 -20.85 -13.18 -41.98
CA ASP A 72 -20.13 -11.90 -41.87
C ASP A 72 -20.90 -10.83 -41.06
N GLN A 73 -22.15 -11.09 -40.68
CA GLN A 73 -22.97 -10.15 -39.92
C GLN A 73 -22.97 -10.45 -38.42
N VAL A 74 -22.76 -9.41 -37.64
CA VAL A 74 -22.87 -9.46 -36.17
C VAL A 74 -24.35 -9.47 -35.80
N ILE A 75 -24.78 -10.48 -35.03
CA ILE A 75 -26.14 -10.54 -34.51
C ILE A 75 -26.29 -9.40 -33.49
N GLN A 76 -27.06 -8.35 -33.83
CA GLN A 76 -27.19 -7.13 -33.00
C GLN A 76 -27.56 -7.43 -31.54
N GLY A 77 -28.41 -8.44 -31.29
CA GLY A 77 -28.76 -8.89 -29.94
C GLY A 77 -27.56 -9.45 -29.16
N SER A 78 -26.70 -10.24 -29.82
CA SER A 78 -25.49 -10.79 -29.19
C SER A 78 -24.44 -9.73 -28.90
N ALA A 79 -24.29 -8.72 -29.77
CA ALA A 79 -23.41 -7.59 -29.53
C ALA A 79 -23.83 -6.76 -28.31
N LYS A 80 -25.15 -6.56 -28.13
CA LYS A 80 -25.68 -5.84 -26.97
C LYS A 80 -25.39 -6.59 -25.67
N VAL A 81 -25.56 -7.91 -25.66
CA VAL A 81 -25.27 -8.78 -24.52
C VAL A 81 -23.77 -8.78 -24.20
N ALA A 82 -22.90 -9.04 -25.18
CA ALA A 82 -21.45 -9.04 -24.99
C ALA A 82 -20.93 -7.68 -24.47
N CYS A 83 -21.47 -6.58 -25.00
CA CYS A 83 -21.16 -5.24 -24.51
C CYS A 83 -21.58 -5.06 -23.03
N SER A 84 -22.80 -5.47 -22.67
CA SER A 84 -23.30 -5.35 -21.29
C SER A 84 -22.50 -6.16 -20.28
N VAL A 85 -22.08 -7.37 -20.66
CA VAL A 85 -21.21 -8.24 -19.84
C VAL A 85 -19.82 -7.62 -19.71
N GLY A 86 -19.22 -7.20 -20.82
CA GLY A 86 -17.90 -6.57 -20.83
C GLY A 86 -17.85 -5.28 -19.99
N TRP A 87 -18.91 -4.47 -20.01
CA TRP A 87 -19.02 -3.28 -19.15
C TRP A 87 -19.16 -3.63 -17.66
N THR A 88 -19.87 -4.70 -17.34
CA THR A 88 -20.08 -5.13 -15.95
C THR A 88 -18.78 -5.67 -15.36
N GLN A 89 -18.09 -6.56 -16.08
CA GLN A 89 -16.76 -7.06 -15.68
C GLN A 89 -15.70 -5.97 -15.72
N GLY A 90 -15.81 -5.05 -16.68
CA GLY A 90 -14.93 -3.92 -16.85
C GLY A 90 -14.97 -2.93 -15.69
N THR A 91 -16.16 -2.67 -15.16
CA THR A 91 -16.34 -1.80 -14.00
C THR A 91 -15.61 -2.36 -12.77
N THR A 92 -15.69 -3.68 -12.55
CA THR A 92 -14.95 -4.33 -11.46
C THR A 92 -13.44 -4.35 -11.70
N ALA A 93 -13.00 -4.64 -12.92
CA ALA A 93 -11.58 -4.65 -13.28
C ALA A 93 -10.93 -3.26 -13.12
N ASN A 94 -11.65 -2.19 -13.48
CA ASN A 94 -11.22 -0.81 -13.26
C ASN A 94 -11.07 -0.47 -11.78
N GLY A 95 -11.98 -0.96 -10.93
CA GLY A 95 -11.86 -0.82 -9.48
C GLY A 95 -10.57 -1.45 -8.95
N MET A 96 -10.28 -2.67 -9.39
CA MET A 96 -9.04 -3.39 -9.04
C MET A 96 -7.78 -2.67 -9.53
N LEU A 97 -7.79 -2.22 -10.78
CA LEU A 97 -6.71 -1.42 -11.37
C LEU A 97 -6.46 -0.15 -10.55
N GLY A 98 -7.53 0.55 -10.18
CA GLY A 98 -7.48 1.75 -9.36
C GLY A 98 -6.86 1.50 -7.99
N VAL A 99 -7.28 0.44 -7.30
CA VAL A 99 -6.67 0.02 -6.02
C VAL A 99 -5.20 -0.30 -6.19
N GLY A 100 -4.86 -1.11 -7.19
CA GLY A 100 -3.48 -1.46 -7.49
C GLY A 100 -2.59 -0.25 -7.74
N PHE A 101 -3.07 0.73 -8.50
CA PHE A 101 -2.36 1.99 -8.76
C PHE A 101 -2.13 2.80 -7.47
N VAL A 102 -3.17 3.01 -6.66
CA VAL A 102 -3.05 3.78 -5.41
C VAL A 102 -2.11 3.07 -4.42
N VAL A 103 -2.18 1.74 -4.32
CA VAL A 103 -1.26 0.93 -3.50
C VAL A 103 0.18 1.06 -4.02
N ALA A 104 0.40 1.07 -5.34
CA ALA A 104 1.72 1.28 -5.93
C ALA A 104 2.31 2.63 -5.51
N VAL A 105 1.52 3.70 -5.63
CA VAL A 105 1.92 5.06 -5.23
C VAL A 105 2.20 5.13 -3.73
N ALA A 106 1.33 4.56 -2.90
CA ALA A 106 1.51 4.53 -1.45
C ALA A 106 2.78 3.75 -1.05
N GLY A 107 3.02 2.59 -1.67
CA GLY A 107 4.24 1.82 -1.46
C GLY A 107 5.50 2.58 -1.89
N LEU A 108 5.44 3.34 -2.99
CA LEU A 108 6.53 4.20 -3.44
C LEU A 108 6.88 5.29 -2.42
N VAL A 109 5.86 5.92 -1.84
CA VAL A 109 6.03 6.93 -0.77
C VAL A 109 6.67 6.30 0.47
N TRP A 110 6.28 5.08 0.81
CA TRP A 110 6.94 4.30 1.86
C TRP A 110 8.42 4.05 1.55
N MET A 111 8.75 3.62 0.32
CA MET A 111 10.15 3.42 -0.10
C MET A 111 10.97 4.71 -0.03
N MET A 112 10.40 5.84 -0.46
CA MET A 112 11.05 7.15 -0.37
C MET A 112 11.32 7.54 1.09
N ALA A 113 10.37 7.29 1.98
CA ALA A 113 10.57 7.54 3.42
C ALA A 113 11.74 6.71 3.97
N HIS A 114 11.86 5.43 3.61
CA HIS A 114 12.99 4.59 4.06
C HIS A 114 14.33 4.96 3.42
N ALA A 115 14.34 5.37 2.15
CA ALA A 115 15.55 5.77 1.45
C ALA A 115 16.22 6.98 2.13
N VAL A 116 15.41 7.94 2.57
CA VAL A 116 15.90 9.14 3.29
C VAL A 116 16.48 8.78 4.67
N ASP A 117 15.84 7.87 5.41
CA ASP A 117 16.33 7.45 6.73
C ASP A 117 17.71 6.77 6.68
N GLY A 118 17.92 5.93 5.66
CA GLY A 118 19.19 5.22 5.49
C GLY A 118 20.38 6.14 5.20
N ASN A 119 20.14 7.29 4.55
CA ASN A 119 21.19 8.25 4.17
C ASN A 119 21.52 9.26 5.28
N ILE A 120 20.52 9.70 6.05
CA ILE A 120 20.70 10.70 7.12
C ILE A 120 21.47 10.13 8.31
N SER A 121 21.34 8.83 8.60
CA SER A 121 22.15 8.17 9.65
C SER A 121 23.66 8.22 9.37
N ARG A 122 24.07 8.55 8.13
CA ARG A 122 25.46 8.56 7.68
C ARG A 122 26.06 9.97 7.56
N ASN A 123 25.24 11.00 7.36
CA ASN A 123 25.68 12.38 7.10
C ASN A 123 24.91 13.37 7.99
N ALA A 124 25.62 14.12 8.81
CA ALA A 124 25.14 14.97 9.91
C ALA A 124 23.98 15.95 9.61
N GLN A 125 22.97 15.92 10.50
CA GLN A 125 22.55 16.99 11.41
C GLN A 125 22.66 18.47 10.93
N GLU A 126 21.82 18.90 9.97
CA GLU A 126 21.11 20.21 9.99
C GLU A 126 20.28 20.41 8.70
N ASN A 127 20.86 20.15 7.52
CA ASN A 127 20.17 20.33 6.23
C ASN A 127 19.27 19.14 5.84
N GLY A 128 19.59 17.92 6.28
CA GLY A 128 18.79 16.72 5.98
C GLY A 128 17.38 16.72 6.60
N ALA A 129 17.15 17.53 7.64
CA ALA A 129 15.84 17.66 8.28
C ALA A 129 14.83 18.50 7.47
N GLN A 130 15.31 19.33 6.53
CA GLN A 130 14.46 20.14 5.66
C GLN A 130 14.01 19.29 4.44
N ASP A 131 14.94 18.60 3.79
CA ASP A 131 14.66 17.71 2.64
C ASP A 131 13.73 16.54 3.00
N ARG A 132 13.82 16.06 4.24
CA ARG A 132 12.90 15.05 4.75
C ARG A 132 11.46 15.56 4.87
N ARG A 133 11.25 16.84 5.20
CA ARG A 133 9.89 17.42 5.31
C ARG A 133 9.25 17.55 3.95
N THR A 134 9.99 18.10 2.99
CA THR A 134 9.48 18.28 1.63
C THR A 134 9.13 16.95 1.00
N LEU A 135 9.93 15.90 1.22
CA LEU A 135 9.65 14.57 0.66
C LEU A 135 8.41 13.90 1.28
N ILE A 136 8.20 13.99 2.60
CA ILE A 136 6.99 13.43 3.24
C ILE A 136 5.75 14.21 2.77
N HIS A 137 5.82 15.54 2.71
CA HIS A 137 4.70 16.34 2.20
C HIS A 137 4.38 16.03 0.74
N LEU A 138 5.41 15.89 -0.09
CA LEU A 138 5.26 15.51 -1.48
C LEU A 138 4.64 14.12 -1.62
N GLY A 139 5.08 13.16 -0.80
CA GLY A 139 4.52 11.81 -0.78
C GLY A 139 3.05 11.77 -0.36
N ASN A 140 2.70 12.46 0.74
CA ASN A 140 1.31 12.52 1.19
C ASN A 140 0.41 13.23 0.17
N PHE A 141 0.91 14.30 -0.45
CA PHE A 141 0.22 15.01 -1.52
C PHE A 141 0.05 14.12 -2.76
N LEU A 142 1.07 13.36 -3.14
CA LEU A 142 1.02 12.45 -4.29
C LEU A 142 -0.02 11.35 -4.07
N VAL A 143 -0.08 10.74 -2.88
CA VAL A 143 -1.10 9.73 -2.53
C VAL A 143 -2.50 10.35 -2.56
N PHE A 144 -2.67 11.57 -2.04
CA PHE A 144 -3.94 12.28 -2.11
C PHE A 144 -4.39 12.51 -3.56
N VAL A 145 -3.50 13.03 -4.40
CA VAL A 145 -3.80 13.27 -5.83
C VAL A 145 -4.13 11.97 -6.54
N ALA A 146 -3.40 10.88 -6.24
CA ALA A 146 -3.68 9.55 -6.79
C ALA A 146 -5.09 9.05 -6.38
N ILE A 147 -5.43 9.12 -5.09
CA ILE A 147 -6.75 8.74 -4.56
C ILE A 147 -7.85 9.58 -5.21
N ALA A 148 -7.68 10.91 -5.28
CA ALA A 148 -8.63 11.84 -5.90
C ALA A 148 -8.86 11.51 -7.38
N THR A 149 -7.78 11.30 -8.12
CA THR A 149 -7.84 11.02 -9.56
C THR A 149 -8.55 9.70 -9.83
N VAL A 150 -8.14 8.63 -9.15
CA VAL A 150 -8.73 7.30 -9.34
C VAL A 150 -10.20 7.29 -8.93
N SER A 151 -10.54 7.88 -7.79
CA SER A 151 -11.92 7.94 -7.32
C SER A 151 -12.83 8.70 -8.30
N LEU A 152 -12.33 9.79 -8.90
CA LEU A 152 -13.06 10.55 -9.91
C LEU A 152 -13.27 9.73 -11.19
N LEU A 153 -12.24 8.99 -11.63
CA LEU A 153 -12.33 8.07 -12.76
C LEU A 153 -13.34 6.95 -12.50
N LEU A 154 -13.31 6.31 -11.32
CA LEU A 154 -14.25 5.26 -10.94
C LEU A 154 -15.69 5.77 -10.84
N THR A 155 -15.87 6.98 -10.30
CA THR A 155 -17.20 7.63 -10.20
C THR A 155 -17.75 7.94 -11.59
N ARG A 156 -16.93 8.54 -12.47
CA ARG A 156 -17.33 8.82 -13.85
C ARG A 156 -17.64 7.54 -14.62
N GLY A 157 -16.84 6.49 -14.45
CA GLY A 157 -17.06 5.18 -15.04
C GLY A 157 -18.37 4.55 -14.57
N SER A 158 -18.67 4.61 -13.27
CA SER A 158 -19.90 4.08 -12.69
C SER A 158 -21.15 4.82 -13.17
N LEU A 159 -21.09 6.15 -13.33
CA LEU A 159 -22.19 6.92 -13.90
C LEU A 159 -22.45 6.53 -15.36
N GLY A 160 -21.38 6.41 -16.17
CA GLY A 160 -21.49 5.95 -17.55
C GLY A 160 -22.07 4.53 -17.65
N TYR A 161 -21.72 3.66 -16.71
CA TYR A 161 -22.27 2.31 -16.61
C TYR A 161 -23.79 2.33 -16.33
N TYR A 162 -24.27 3.18 -15.42
CA TYR A 162 -25.70 3.32 -15.15
C TYR A 162 -26.49 3.84 -16.35
N ASP A 163 -25.94 4.80 -17.09
CA ASP A 163 -26.59 5.32 -18.30
C ASP A 163 -26.71 4.21 -19.37
N LEU A 164 -25.67 3.40 -19.53
CA LEU A 164 -25.69 2.24 -20.42
C LEU A 164 -26.74 1.21 -19.99
N MET A 165 -26.78 0.83 -18.71
CA MET A 165 -27.75 -0.14 -18.19
C MET A 165 -29.19 0.37 -18.29
N GLY A 166 -29.41 1.68 -18.13
CA GLY A 166 -30.71 2.31 -18.40
C GLY A 166 -31.17 2.10 -19.85
N SER A 167 -30.27 2.29 -20.83
CA SER A 167 -30.57 2.03 -22.26
C SER A 167 -30.86 0.57 -22.59
N LEU A 168 -30.49 -0.35 -21.69
CA LEU A 168 -30.75 -1.79 -21.79
C LEU A 168 -32.09 -2.19 -21.15
N GLY A 169 -32.84 -1.24 -20.59
CA GLY A 169 -34.12 -1.48 -19.92
C GLY A 169 -33.99 -1.72 -18.41
N VAL A 170 -32.76 -1.79 -17.89
CA VAL A 170 -32.49 -1.90 -16.45
C VAL A 170 -32.49 -0.49 -15.86
N HIS A 171 -33.68 -0.03 -15.48
CA HIS A 171 -33.84 1.27 -14.86
C HIS A 171 -33.40 1.21 -13.40
N ALA A 172 -32.17 1.63 -13.14
CA ALA A 172 -31.75 1.92 -11.77
C ALA A 172 -32.62 3.07 -11.22
N PRO A 173 -33.10 3.00 -9.98
CA PRO A 173 -33.81 4.12 -9.35
C PRO A 173 -32.95 5.38 -9.42
N SER A 174 -33.55 6.51 -9.80
CA SER A 174 -32.86 7.80 -9.97
C SER A 174 -32.08 8.23 -8.72
N SER A 175 -32.51 7.78 -7.54
CA SER A 175 -31.81 7.97 -6.28
C SER A 175 -30.42 7.34 -6.24
N LEU A 176 -30.15 6.24 -6.95
CA LEU A 176 -28.83 5.59 -6.96
C LEU A 176 -27.74 6.48 -7.57
N LYS A 177 -28.07 7.25 -8.62
CA LYS A 177 -27.11 8.18 -9.24
C LYS A 177 -26.74 9.29 -8.26
N ALA A 178 -27.73 9.84 -7.56
CA ALA A 178 -27.50 10.83 -6.51
C ALA A 178 -26.66 10.26 -5.37
N VAL A 179 -26.99 9.05 -4.90
CA VAL A 179 -26.23 8.35 -3.85
C VAL A 179 -24.78 8.14 -4.28
N ALA A 180 -24.53 7.69 -5.52
CA ALA A 180 -23.16 7.52 -6.03
C ALA A 180 -22.35 8.83 -5.95
N TRP A 181 -22.94 9.95 -6.41
CA TRP A 181 -22.28 11.26 -6.35
C TRP A 181 -22.02 11.73 -4.90
N TRP A 182 -23.00 11.58 -4.02
CA TRP A 182 -22.87 11.91 -2.60
C TRP A 182 -21.80 11.06 -1.92
N THR A 183 -21.74 9.76 -2.23
CA THR A 183 -20.75 8.85 -1.63
C THR A 183 -19.34 9.17 -2.06
N PHE A 184 -19.12 9.56 -3.32
CA PHE A 184 -17.82 10.08 -3.79
C PHE A 184 -17.43 11.37 -3.08
N GLY A 185 -18.36 12.33 -2.97
CA GLY A 185 -18.10 13.60 -2.27
C GLY A 185 -17.77 13.38 -0.80
N LEU A 186 -18.51 12.49 -0.13
CA LEU A 186 -18.29 12.12 1.27
C LEU A 186 -16.96 11.40 1.45
N SER A 187 -16.63 10.41 0.62
CA SER A 187 -15.36 9.69 0.71
C SER A 187 -14.18 10.63 0.51
N MET A 188 -14.24 11.52 -0.48
CA MET A 188 -13.20 12.53 -0.69
C MET A 188 -13.05 13.49 0.47
N ALA A 189 -14.16 13.96 1.05
CA ALA A 189 -14.13 14.84 2.21
C ALA A 189 -13.49 14.12 3.42
N VAL A 190 -13.80 12.84 3.62
CA VAL A 190 -13.21 12.04 4.70
C VAL A 190 -11.72 11.79 4.45
N ASP A 191 -11.31 11.41 3.24
CA ASP A 191 -9.90 11.22 2.89
C ASP A 191 -9.08 12.51 3.07
N ALA A 192 -9.59 13.64 2.55
CA ALA A 192 -8.97 14.94 2.73
C ALA A 192 -8.87 15.30 4.22
N ARG A 193 -9.90 14.99 5.01
CA ARG A 193 -9.90 15.23 6.46
C ARG A 193 -8.89 14.35 7.19
N ILE A 194 -8.78 13.06 6.86
CA ILE A 194 -7.82 12.14 7.46
C ILE A 194 -6.39 12.63 7.19
N ILE A 195 -6.09 12.95 5.94
CA ILE A 195 -4.77 13.43 5.53
C ILE A 195 -4.46 14.78 6.19
N TYR A 196 -5.44 15.69 6.23
CA TYR A 196 -5.29 16.98 6.91
C TYR A 196 -5.02 16.81 8.40
N VAL A 197 -5.80 16.00 9.12
CA VAL A 197 -5.63 15.76 10.56
C VAL A 197 -4.27 15.14 10.86
N ARG A 198 -3.82 14.18 10.05
CA ARG A 198 -2.47 13.58 10.18
C ARG A 198 -1.37 14.60 9.92
N THR A 199 -1.52 15.41 8.89
CA THR A 199 -0.54 16.46 8.54
C THR A 199 -0.52 17.55 9.61
N ALA A 200 -1.66 17.97 10.15
CA ALA A 200 -1.74 18.94 11.24
C ALA A 200 -1.22 18.37 12.57
N GLY A 201 -1.49 17.09 12.85
CA GLY A 201 -0.92 16.35 13.98
C GLY A 201 0.60 16.38 13.97
N TYR A 202 1.20 16.26 12.78
CA TYR A 202 2.65 16.39 12.60
C TYR A 202 3.19 17.72 13.10
N TYR A 203 2.55 18.80 12.68
CA TYR A 203 2.95 20.14 13.10
C TYR A 203 2.80 20.34 14.61
N ARG A 204 1.70 19.85 15.20
CA ARG A 204 1.44 19.98 16.63
C ARG A 204 2.43 19.19 17.50
N VAL A 205 2.69 17.93 17.17
CA VAL A 205 3.62 17.07 17.92
C VAL A 205 5.02 17.67 17.91
N ARG A 206 5.43 18.23 16.77
CA ARG A 206 6.71 18.89 16.63
C ARG A 206 6.79 20.21 17.39
N GLN A 207 5.73 21.03 17.34
CA GLN A 207 5.69 22.29 18.06
C GLN A 207 5.83 22.06 19.57
N LYS A 208 5.11 21.08 20.13
CA LYS A 208 5.26 20.65 21.53
C LYS A 208 6.68 20.20 21.89
N ARG A 209 7.44 19.65 20.94
CA ARG A 209 8.83 19.22 21.14
C ARG A 209 9.78 20.40 21.17
N ILE A 210 9.60 21.38 20.28
CA ILE A 210 10.37 22.64 20.30
C ILE A 210 10.10 23.38 21.62
N ASP A 211 8.86 23.33 22.09
CA ASP A 211 8.45 23.94 23.36
C ASP A 211 8.95 23.17 24.61
N GLY A 212 9.72 22.08 24.44
CA GLY A 212 10.32 21.32 25.55
C GLY A 212 9.33 20.58 26.45
N LYS A 213 8.04 20.54 26.09
CA LYS A 213 6.94 19.95 26.89
C LYS A 213 6.58 18.52 26.47
N TRP A 214 7.52 17.79 25.89
CA TRP A 214 7.27 16.41 25.48
C TRP A 214 7.31 15.50 26.71
N ASP A 215 6.15 15.00 27.11
CA ASP A 215 6.04 13.98 28.14
C ASP A 215 6.23 12.62 27.47
N GLU A 216 7.34 11.93 27.79
CA GLU A 216 7.69 10.61 27.25
C GLU A 216 6.77 9.49 27.77
N ARG A 217 5.92 9.78 28.75
CA ARG A 217 5.03 8.80 29.37
C ARG A 217 3.73 8.65 28.60
N ASP A 218 3.51 7.42 28.15
CA ASP A 218 2.25 6.84 27.67
C ASP A 218 1.86 7.07 26.20
N GLU A 219 2.66 6.50 25.30
CA GLU A 219 2.08 6.00 24.05
C GLU A 219 1.20 4.77 24.36
N SER A 220 -0.09 5.04 24.63
CA SER A 220 -1.09 4.02 24.97
C SER A 220 -1.09 2.86 23.96
N LYS A 221 -1.30 1.63 24.44
CA LYS A 221 -1.43 0.43 23.58
C LYS A 221 -2.46 0.63 22.45
N VAL A 222 -3.47 1.47 22.69
CA VAL A 222 -4.49 1.87 21.72
C VAL A 222 -3.88 2.64 20.54
N ALA A 223 -2.95 3.57 20.76
CA ALA A 223 -2.27 4.30 19.69
C ALA A 223 -1.43 3.38 18.80
N ARG A 224 -0.79 2.36 19.38
CA ARG A 224 -0.06 1.32 18.63
C ARG A 224 -1.00 0.46 17.76
N LEU A 225 -2.13 0.03 18.32
CA LEU A 225 -3.12 -0.76 17.57
C LEU A 225 -3.76 0.07 16.45
N LEU A 226 -4.07 1.34 16.71
CA LEU A 226 -4.64 2.26 15.73
C LEU A 226 -3.68 2.57 14.57
N ARG A 227 -2.37 2.33 14.74
CA ARG A 227 -1.35 2.51 13.69
C ARG A 227 -1.12 1.27 12.83
N ARG A 228 -1.14 0.05 13.41
CA ARG A 228 -0.98 -1.21 12.66
C ARG A 228 -2.28 -1.68 11.99
N GLY A 229 -3.42 -1.37 12.61
CA GLY A 229 -4.75 -1.74 12.11
C GLY A 229 -5.00 -1.34 10.65
N PRO A 230 -4.76 -0.08 10.24
CA PRO A 230 -5.02 0.35 8.87
C PRO A 230 -4.23 -0.43 7.82
N VAL A 231 -2.95 -0.75 8.07
CA VAL A 231 -2.13 -1.52 7.12
C VAL A 231 -2.69 -2.93 6.97
N ILE A 232 -3.01 -3.60 8.07
CA ILE A 232 -3.62 -4.93 8.04
C ILE A 232 -4.97 -4.88 7.30
N CYS A 233 -5.79 -3.86 7.56
CA CYS A 233 -7.05 -3.66 6.85
C CYS A 233 -6.83 -3.46 5.33
N VAL A 234 -5.86 -2.64 4.91
CA VAL A 234 -5.52 -2.49 3.48
C VAL A 234 -5.17 -3.85 2.88
N VAL A 235 -4.30 -4.62 3.52
CA VAL A 235 -3.86 -5.92 3.00
C VAL A 235 -5.06 -6.89 2.88
N VAL A 236 -5.85 -7.02 3.94
CA VAL A 236 -7.00 -7.94 3.99
C VAL A 236 -8.08 -7.54 2.98
N LEU A 237 -8.41 -6.25 2.89
CA LEU A 237 -9.44 -5.77 1.96
C LEU A 237 -8.97 -5.87 0.51
N THR A 238 -7.71 -5.56 0.23
CA THR A 238 -7.12 -5.68 -1.12
C THR A 238 -7.08 -7.15 -1.55
N ALA A 239 -6.64 -8.07 -0.67
CA ALA A 239 -6.70 -9.50 -0.92
C ALA A 239 -8.15 -10.02 -1.09
N GLY A 240 -9.08 -9.52 -0.27
CA GLY A 240 -10.51 -9.81 -0.40
C GLY A 240 -11.06 -9.37 -1.76
N MET A 241 -10.68 -8.19 -2.25
CA MET A 241 -11.06 -7.70 -3.58
C MET A 241 -10.56 -8.66 -4.67
N ALA A 242 -9.28 -9.05 -4.58
CA ALA A 242 -8.65 -10.00 -5.48
C ALA A 242 -9.44 -11.31 -5.59
N LEU A 243 -10.01 -11.82 -4.49
CA LEU A 243 -10.78 -13.08 -4.52
C LEU A 243 -12.21 -12.88 -5.03
N VAL A 244 -12.88 -11.80 -4.62
CA VAL A 244 -14.32 -11.62 -4.91
C VAL A 244 -14.58 -11.20 -6.35
N ALA A 245 -13.73 -10.37 -6.97
CA ALA A 245 -14.02 -9.89 -8.31
C ALA A 245 -13.92 -10.97 -9.41
N PRO A 246 -12.95 -11.91 -9.40
CA PRO A 246 -12.94 -13.02 -10.35
C PRO A 246 -14.17 -13.92 -10.20
N LEU A 247 -14.61 -14.17 -8.96
CA LEU A 247 -15.84 -14.93 -8.70
C LEU A 247 -17.07 -14.24 -9.29
N HIS A 248 -17.18 -12.91 -9.12
CA HIS A 248 -18.25 -12.12 -9.73
C HIS A 248 -18.18 -12.16 -11.26
N ALA A 249 -16.99 -12.03 -11.85
CA ALA A 249 -16.82 -12.12 -13.30
C ALA A 249 -17.23 -13.50 -13.86
N SER A 250 -16.89 -14.59 -13.16
CA SER A 250 -17.30 -15.95 -13.52
C SER A 250 -18.82 -16.14 -13.48
N LEU A 251 -19.51 -15.55 -12.49
CA LEU A 251 -20.97 -15.62 -12.37
C LEU A 251 -21.71 -14.89 -13.51
N ILE A 252 -21.09 -13.86 -14.09
CA ILE A 252 -21.69 -13.05 -15.18
C ILE A 252 -21.42 -13.65 -16.56
N SER A 253 -20.51 -14.62 -16.68
CA SER A 253 -20.10 -15.21 -17.97
C SER A 253 -21.21 -15.98 -18.72
N ASN A 254 -22.42 -16.10 -18.17
CA ASN A 254 -23.56 -16.69 -18.87
C ASN A 254 -24.03 -15.73 -19.97
N ASN A 255 -24.40 -16.25 -21.15
CA ASN A 255 -24.79 -15.51 -22.37
C ASN A 255 -26.09 -14.67 -22.26
N SER A 256 -26.43 -14.20 -21.07
CA SER A 256 -27.62 -13.42 -20.74
C SER A 256 -27.25 -12.01 -20.29
N VAL A 257 -28.14 -11.05 -20.51
CA VAL A 257 -27.98 -9.68 -19.98
C VAL A 257 -27.81 -9.73 -18.47
N PRO A 258 -26.79 -9.07 -17.89
CA PRO A 258 -26.62 -9.01 -16.45
C PRO A 258 -27.88 -8.45 -15.78
N GLY A 259 -28.45 -9.21 -14.84
CA GLY A 259 -29.59 -8.74 -14.06
C GLY A 259 -29.22 -7.56 -13.16
N GLY A 260 -30.21 -6.85 -12.63
CA GLY A 260 -29.98 -5.69 -11.75
C GLY A 260 -29.11 -5.99 -10.53
N VAL A 261 -29.16 -7.23 -10.02
CA VAL A 261 -28.29 -7.70 -8.91
C VAL A 261 -26.81 -7.73 -9.34
N ALA A 262 -26.50 -8.26 -10.51
CA ALA A 262 -25.13 -8.32 -11.02
C ALA A 262 -24.56 -6.91 -11.25
N ALA A 263 -25.38 -6.00 -11.79
CA ALA A 263 -25.03 -4.60 -11.97
C ALA A 263 -24.77 -3.88 -10.64
N PHE A 264 -25.60 -4.13 -9.62
CA PHE A 264 -25.38 -3.60 -8.28
C PHE A 264 -24.04 -4.08 -7.69
N PHE A 265 -23.76 -5.38 -7.74
CA PHE A 265 -22.48 -5.92 -7.27
C PHE A 265 -21.28 -5.35 -8.04
N ALA A 266 -21.42 -5.13 -9.35
CA ALA A 266 -20.36 -4.54 -10.15
C ALA A 266 -19.99 -3.13 -9.68
N VAL A 267 -20.98 -2.31 -9.33
CA VAL A 267 -20.75 -0.96 -8.80
C VAL A 267 -20.20 -1.03 -7.37
N VAL A 268 -20.70 -1.93 -6.53
CA VAL A 268 -20.17 -2.13 -5.17
C VAL A 268 -18.68 -2.51 -5.22
N LEU A 269 -18.31 -3.48 -6.05
CA LEU A 269 -16.94 -3.95 -6.18
C LEU A 269 -16.04 -2.99 -6.97
N GLY A 270 -16.59 -2.30 -7.97
CA GLY A 270 -15.84 -1.40 -8.85
C GLY A 270 -15.69 0.03 -8.33
N MET A 271 -16.54 0.48 -7.41
CA MET A 271 -16.52 1.85 -6.88
C MET A 271 -16.44 1.88 -5.35
N PHE A 272 -17.42 1.29 -4.66
CA PHE A 272 -17.52 1.44 -3.20
C PHE A 272 -16.37 0.75 -2.45
N PHE A 273 -16.05 -0.48 -2.84
CA PHE A 273 -14.99 -1.25 -2.21
C PHE A 273 -13.59 -0.59 -2.38
N PRO A 274 -13.20 -0.08 -3.57
CA PRO A 274 -12.02 0.76 -3.74
C PRO A 274 -12.00 1.98 -2.82
N LEU A 275 -13.11 2.71 -2.69
CA LEU A 275 -13.19 3.90 -1.83
C LEU A 275 -12.93 3.55 -0.36
N VAL A 276 -13.44 2.43 0.13
CA VAL A 276 -13.16 1.96 1.49
C VAL A 276 -11.67 1.64 1.66
N ILE A 277 -11.05 0.98 0.66
CA ILE A 277 -9.61 0.71 0.69
C ILE A 277 -8.81 2.01 0.69
N PHE A 278 -9.22 3.02 -0.10
CA PHE A 278 -8.54 4.32 -0.12
C PHE A 278 -8.54 5.02 1.23
N LEU A 279 -9.62 4.91 2.01
CA LEU A 279 -9.68 5.44 3.38
C LEU A 279 -8.64 4.78 4.30
N PHE A 280 -8.45 3.46 4.16
CA PHE A 280 -7.43 2.78 4.93
C PHE A 280 -6.01 3.08 4.41
N ILE A 281 -5.85 3.25 3.10
CA ILE A 281 -4.57 3.67 2.51
C ILE A 281 -4.20 5.07 3.02
N SER A 282 -5.11 6.04 2.98
CA SER A 282 -4.88 7.39 3.47
C SER A 282 -4.56 7.42 4.97
N ALA A 283 -5.13 6.50 5.74
CA ALA A 283 -4.77 6.27 7.14
C ALA A 283 -3.43 5.54 7.34
N SER A 284 -2.94 4.80 6.33
CA SER A 284 -1.69 4.03 6.39
C SER A 284 -0.45 4.82 5.98
N VAL A 285 -0.59 5.98 5.33
CA VAL A 285 0.54 6.80 4.86
C VAL A 285 1.44 7.24 6.03
N PRO A 286 2.79 7.28 5.84
CA PRO A 286 3.73 7.67 6.87
C PRO A 286 3.37 9.04 7.48
N GLY A 287 3.14 9.02 8.80
CA GLY A 287 2.82 10.18 9.61
C GLY A 287 4.00 10.66 10.46
N PRO A 288 3.82 11.73 11.27
CA PRO A 288 4.85 12.27 12.17
C PRO A 288 5.52 11.26 13.07
N ASP A 289 4.73 10.28 13.50
CA ASP A 289 5.14 9.33 14.51
C ASP A 289 5.85 8.11 13.88
N PHE A 290 5.97 8.05 12.55
CA PHE A 290 6.68 6.98 11.84
C PHE A 290 8.14 6.84 12.28
N TRP A 291 8.75 7.92 12.77
CA TRP A 291 10.17 7.97 13.09
C TRP A 291 10.52 7.52 14.52
N TYR A 292 9.51 7.21 15.35
CA TYR A 292 9.71 6.83 16.75
C TYR A 292 9.66 5.31 16.98
N TRP A 293 9.60 4.53 15.91
CA TRP A 293 9.54 3.07 15.96
C TRP A 293 10.73 2.43 16.69
N ASP A 294 11.89 3.10 16.74
CA ASP A 294 13.13 2.56 17.33
C ASP A 294 13.46 3.16 18.71
N ALA A 295 12.70 4.15 19.18
CA ALA A 295 12.99 4.83 20.45
C ALA A 295 12.52 4.06 21.68
N PHE A 296 11.75 2.98 21.48
CA PHE A 296 11.33 2.13 22.59
C PHE A 296 12.31 0.96 22.69
N PRO A 297 13.20 0.94 23.71
CA PRO A 297 13.90 -0.29 24.02
C PRO A 297 12.82 -1.36 24.22
N GLU A 298 12.97 -2.49 23.52
CA GLU A 298 12.34 -3.72 23.97
C GLU A 298 12.60 -3.79 25.46
N THR A 299 11.52 -3.69 26.24
CA THR A 299 11.59 -3.93 27.67
C THR A 299 12.08 -5.36 27.75
N LYS A 300 13.39 -5.53 27.97
CA LYS A 300 13.97 -6.80 28.36
C LYS A 300 13.13 -7.22 29.54
N GLU A 301 12.30 -8.20 29.28
CA GLU A 301 11.47 -8.87 30.26
C GLU A 301 12.38 -9.16 31.45
N ASP A 302 12.04 -8.52 32.57
CA ASP A 302 12.79 -8.53 33.82
C ASP A 302 13.13 -9.98 34.14
N THR A 303 14.37 -10.36 33.86
CA THR A 303 14.93 -11.62 34.32
C THR A 303 15.25 -11.40 35.79
N THR A 304 14.20 -11.35 36.60
CA THR A 304 14.24 -11.53 38.05
C THR A 304 14.61 -13.00 38.32
N ARG A 305 15.82 -13.37 37.94
CA ARG A 305 16.53 -14.47 38.59
C ARG A 305 17.10 -13.88 39.87
N PRO A 306 16.66 -14.34 41.06
CA PRO A 306 17.34 -13.96 42.28
C PRO A 306 18.79 -14.46 42.21
N PRO A 307 19.75 -13.74 42.82
CA PRO A 307 21.12 -14.22 42.90
C PRO A 307 21.11 -15.57 43.61
N ALA A 308 21.66 -16.59 42.95
CA ALA A 308 22.01 -17.82 43.63
C ALA A 308 23.05 -17.46 44.70
N ASN A 309 22.65 -17.57 45.96
CA ASN A 309 23.57 -17.66 47.08
C ASN A 309 24.37 -18.94 46.92
N ASP A 310 25.59 -18.84 46.41
CA ASP A 310 26.62 -19.86 46.65
C ASP A 310 27.52 -19.33 47.77
N ASP A 311 27.11 -19.68 48.99
CA ASP A 311 27.96 -19.64 50.17
C ASP A 311 29.12 -20.62 50.00
N ILE A 312 30.33 -20.10 50.23
CA ILE A 312 31.37 -20.66 51.09
C ILE A 312 31.63 -22.17 50.93
N ASP A 313 32.73 -22.51 50.26
CA ASP A 313 33.59 -23.56 50.80
C ASP A 313 35.07 -23.21 50.62
N GLY A 314 35.73 -23.03 51.76
CA GLY A 314 37.13 -22.67 51.84
C GLY A 314 38.03 -23.83 51.40
N ARG A 315 39.00 -23.54 50.53
CA ARG A 315 40.21 -24.34 50.45
C ARG A 315 41.43 -23.48 50.16
N ALA A 316 42.46 -23.78 50.94
CA ALA A 316 43.68 -23.03 51.12
C ALA A 316 44.57 -22.95 49.88
N VAL A 317 45.35 -21.88 49.87
CA VAL A 317 46.53 -21.59 49.03
C VAL A 317 47.56 -22.74 49.12
N PRO A 318 48.35 -22.96 48.06
CA PRO A 318 49.77 -22.64 48.22
C PRO A 318 50.34 -21.80 47.06
N ALA A 319 51.32 -20.99 47.43
CA ALA A 319 52.06 -20.04 46.62
C ALA A 319 53.17 -20.71 45.79
N ALA A 320 53.45 -20.15 44.60
CA ALA A 320 54.71 -20.18 43.81
C ALA A 320 54.38 -19.56 42.44
N ASP A 321 55.19 -18.76 41.73
CA ASP A 321 56.53 -18.17 41.90
C ASP A 321 56.64 -17.08 40.80
N PRO A 322 57.19 -15.86 41.04
CA PRO A 322 57.28 -14.82 40.03
C PRO A 322 58.72 -14.70 39.50
N ARG A 323 59.00 -15.22 38.30
CA ARG A 323 60.14 -14.81 37.43
C ARG A 323 60.22 -15.65 36.16
N GLU A 324 59.91 -15.03 35.01
CA GLU A 324 60.69 -15.07 33.76
C GLU A 324 59.97 -14.09 32.77
N VAL A 325 60.43 -12.86 32.52
CA VAL A 325 61.69 -12.36 31.94
C VAL A 325 61.66 -12.39 30.40
N ILE A 326 61.58 -11.17 29.83
CA ILE A 326 62.21 -10.67 28.58
C ILE A 326 61.61 -11.17 27.26
N GLY A 327 60.97 -10.29 26.47
CA GLY A 327 61.62 -9.51 25.38
C GLY A 327 61.06 -10.05 24.05
N THR A 328 60.79 -9.31 22.98
CA THR A 328 61.49 -8.20 22.33
C THR A 328 60.61 -7.55 21.25
N GLN A 329 60.88 -6.27 21.03
CA GLN A 329 60.62 -5.34 19.92
C GLN A 329 60.46 -5.84 18.45
N SER A 330 59.90 -4.91 17.64
CA SER A 330 60.17 -4.62 16.22
C SER A 330 59.52 -5.55 15.17
N THR A 331 58.99 -5.14 14.01
CA THR A 331 59.14 -3.93 13.17
C THR A 331 58.16 -3.99 11.98
N ALA A 332 57.94 -2.84 11.32
CA ALA A 332 57.61 -2.61 9.91
C ALA A 332 56.19 -3.02 9.40
N ALA A 333 55.32 -2.09 8.98
CA ALA A 333 55.37 -1.20 7.81
C ALA A 333 55.32 -1.93 6.44
N VAL A 334 54.15 -1.95 5.78
CA VAL A 334 54.04 -1.95 4.31
C VAL A 334 52.82 -1.12 3.86
N ASN A 335 53.14 -0.11 3.06
CA ASN A 335 52.26 0.76 2.28
C ASN A 335 51.45 0.00 1.21
N GLY A 336 50.22 0.46 0.92
CA GLY A 336 49.46 0.05 -0.25
C GLY A 336 48.47 1.12 -0.69
N ARG A 337 48.99 2.15 -1.38
CA ARG A 337 48.27 3.27 -1.98
C ARG A 337 48.03 2.92 -3.47
N ILE A 338 46.78 2.88 -3.93
CA ILE A 338 46.46 2.91 -5.37
C ILE A 338 45.38 3.97 -5.58
N ALA A 339 45.71 4.94 -6.43
CA ALA A 339 44.87 6.03 -6.92
C ALA A 339 44.40 5.70 -8.36
N PRO A 340 43.41 6.43 -8.92
CA PRO A 340 42.55 5.95 -9.99
C PRO A 340 43.05 6.33 -11.40
N LYS A 341 42.45 5.67 -12.39
CA LYS A 341 42.16 6.19 -13.73
C LYS A 341 40.72 5.85 -14.08
#